data_AF-S8DK03-F1
#
_entry.id   AF-S8DK03-F1
#
_cell.length_a   1.000
_cell.length_b   1.000
_cell.length_c   1.000
_cell.angle_alpha   90.00
_cell.angle_beta   90.00
_cell.angle_gamma   90.00
#
_symmetry.space_group_name_H-M   'P 1'
#
loop_
_entity.id
_entity.type
_entity.pdbx_description
1 polymer ?
#
loop_
_entity_poly.entity_id
_entity_poly.type
_entity_poly.pdbx_seq_one_letter_code
_entity_poly.pdbx_strand_id
1 'polypeptide(L)'
;MLGQPDDEGGLASQALHDEIELLQQQCKTHEIMQHELDVKVDEKEREIAQLSAQINRVTLELRTREGLCAAHTAEMAKLKEMNQSLLAAEAALKKEIVQLKNLRQTNANPHASASGASTSSGASVSSGASVASSRPSTPTSHGGASARGGNPPGGGGAHPLRPLYAEGVGEATEAVIVRHGLPHLVHNNCEELIQTKASTSWVKELMRRLSVSREVAKDLKKAMKLDVLGPGPHA
;
A
#
# COMPACT_ATOMS: atom_id res chain seq x y z
N MET A 1 -94.37 -5.89 34.83
CA MET A 1 -93.59 -4.84 34.16
C MET A 1 -92.50 -5.53 33.37
N LEU A 2 -92.57 -5.44 32.04
CA LEU A 2 -91.64 -6.08 31.10
C LEU A 2 -90.33 -5.29 31.11
N GLY A 3 -89.24 -5.93 31.49
CA GLY A 3 -87.90 -5.33 31.45
C GLY A 3 -87.45 -5.18 30.00
N GLN A 4 -87.04 -3.98 29.64
CA GLN A 4 -86.37 -3.69 28.36
C GLN A 4 -85.02 -4.42 28.34
N PRO A 5 -84.78 -5.36 27.43
CA PRO A 5 -83.44 -5.66 27.01
C PRO A 5 -83.04 -4.65 25.91
N ASP A 6 -81.77 -4.65 25.51
CA ASP A 6 -81.31 -4.17 24.19
C ASP A 6 -80.58 -2.81 24.07
N ASP A 7 -79.87 -2.32 25.09
CA ASP A 7 -78.88 -1.21 24.90
C ASP A 7 -77.41 -1.65 24.93
N GLU A 8 -77.08 -2.83 25.47
CA GLU A 8 -75.68 -3.32 25.49
C GLU A 8 -75.16 -3.75 24.11
N GLY A 9 -76.04 -4.23 23.23
CA GLY A 9 -75.68 -4.66 21.88
C GLY A 9 -75.25 -3.52 20.96
N GLY A 10 -75.81 -2.32 21.15
CA GLY A 10 -75.47 -1.13 20.37
C GLY A 10 -74.07 -0.60 20.68
N LEU A 11 -73.69 -0.59 21.97
CA LEU A 11 -72.38 -0.10 22.42
C LEU A 11 -71.24 -1.00 21.95
N ALA A 12 -71.41 -2.33 22.02
CA ALA A 12 -70.42 -3.28 21.52
C ALA A 12 -70.26 -3.20 19.98
N SER A 13 -71.36 -3.01 19.26
CA SER A 13 -71.32 -2.83 17.80
C SER A 13 -70.61 -1.54 17.39
N GLN A 14 -70.78 -0.45 18.15
CA GLN A 14 -70.09 0.81 17.88
C GLN A 14 -68.58 0.68 18.12
N ALA A 15 -68.17 0.06 19.23
CA ALA A 15 -66.77 -0.14 19.55
C ALA A 15 -66.03 -0.96 18.47
N LEU A 16 -66.68 -2.01 17.94
CA LEU A 16 -66.14 -2.78 16.82
C LEU A 16 -66.03 -1.95 15.53
N HIS A 17 -66.99 -1.06 15.28
CA HIS A 17 -66.95 -0.17 14.12
C HIS A 17 -65.76 0.81 14.21
N ASP A 18 -65.56 1.43 15.37
CA ASP A 18 -64.45 2.34 15.62
C ASP A 18 -63.09 1.62 15.51
N GLU A 19 -63.00 0.37 16.00
CA GLU A 19 -61.80 -0.46 15.88
C GLU A 19 -61.50 -0.82 14.41
N ILE A 20 -62.53 -1.16 13.62
CA ILE A 20 -62.39 -1.42 12.18
C ILE A 20 -61.90 -0.17 11.46
N GLU A 21 -62.46 1.01 11.75
CA GLU A 21 -62.03 2.26 11.13
C GLU A 21 -60.58 2.59 11.47
N LEU A 22 -60.18 2.42 12.74
CA LEU A 22 -58.79 2.61 13.17
C LEU A 22 -57.82 1.65 12.45
N LEU A 23 -58.16 0.36 12.37
CA LEU A 23 -57.34 -0.63 11.67
C LEU A 23 -57.23 -0.30 10.18
N GLN A 24 -58.33 0.13 9.53
CA GLN A 24 -58.31 0.57 8.14
C GLN A 24 -57.40 1.79 7.94
N GLN A 25 -57.40 2.75 8.88
CA GLN A 25 -56.50 3.89 8.82
C GLN A 25 -55.03 3.46 8.97
N GLN A 26 -54.74 2.55 9.90
CA GLN A 26 -53.40 2.00 10.08
C GLN A 26 -52.91 1.25 8.84
N CYS A 27 -53.76 0.43 8.21
CA CYS A 27 -53.43 -0.24 6.95
C CYS A 27 -53.04 0.77 5.87
N LYS A 28 -53.84 1.83 5.68
CA LYS A 28 -53.53 2.91 4.71
C LYS A 28 -52.19 3.58 5.01
N THR A 29 -51.89 3.85 6.29
CA THR A 29 -50.59 4.43 6.67
C THR A 29 -49.42 3.50 6.36
N HIS A 30 -49.57 2.20 6.62
CA HIS A 30 -48.54 1.22 6.29
C HIS A 30 -48.34 1.07 4.78
N GLU A 31 -49.41 1.09 3.98
CA GLU A 31 -49.32 1.05 2.51
C GLU A 31 -48.53 2.24 1.95
N ILE A 32 -48.78 3.46 2.47
CA ILE A 32 -48.03 4.66 2.09
C ILE A 32 -46.55 4.51 2.47
N MET A 33 -46.27 4.08 3.69
CA MET A 33 -44.90 3.88 4.17
C MET A 33 -44.16 2.82 3.34
N GLN A 34 -44.83 1.74 2.98
CA GLN A 34 -44.26 0.69 2.14
C GLN A 34 -43.91 1.26 0.75
N HIS A 35 -44.81 2.01 0.14
CA HIS A 35 -44.53 2.66 -1.15
C HIS A 35 -43.35 3.64 -1.08
N GLU A 36 -43.25 4.43 -0.01
CA GLU A 36 -42.11 5.34 0.20
C GLU A 36 -40.78 4.58 0.36
N LEU A 37 -40.81 3.44 1.04
CA LEU A 37 -39.63 2.58 1.18
C LEU A 37 -39.24 1.96 -0.16
N ASP A 38 -40.19 1.48 -0.95
CA ASP A 38 -39.94 0.92 -2.28
C ASP A 38 -39.27 1.97 -3.20
N VAL A 39 -39.77 3.21 -3.21
CA VAL A 39 -39.15 4.31 -3.98
C VAL A 39 -37.72 4.60 -3.51
N LYS A 40 -37.46 4.57 -2.20
CA LYS A 40 -36.11 4.77 -1.64
C LYS A 40 -35.17 3.61 -1.98
N VAL A 41 -35.67 2.38 -1.99
CA VAL A 41 -34.90 1.19 -2.41
C VAL A 41 -34.50 1.34 -3.86
N ASP A 42 -35.44 1.66 -4.76
CA ASP A 42 -35.15 1.86 -6.18
C ASP A 42 -34.12 2.98 -6.42
N GLU A 43 -34.20 4.07 -5.66
CA GLU A 43 -33.23 5.16 -5.73
C GLU A 43 -31.82 4.69 -5.33
N LYS A 44 -31.73 3.93 -4.22
CA LYS A 44 -30.46 3.40 -3.74
C LYS A 44 -29.88 2.34 -4.66
N GLU A 45 -30.72 1.50 -5.27
CA GLU A 45 -30.27 0.54 -6.28
C GLU A 45 -29.67 1.24 -7.51
N ARG A 46 -30.28 2.34 -7.97
CA ARG A 46 -29.70 3.16 -9.04
C ARG A 46 -28.37 3.79 -8.65
N GLU A 47 -28.25 4.31 -7.43
CA GLU A 47 -27.00 4.87 -6.90
C GLU A 47 -25.89 3.81 -6.83
N ILE A 48 -26.21 2.61 -6.33
CA ILE A 48 -25.28 1.46 -6.28
C ILE A 48 -24.82 1.08 -7.69
N ALA A 49 -25.74 1.02 -8.67
CA ALA A 49 -25.39 0.70 -10.04
C ALA A 49 -24.44 1.74 -10.66
N GLN A 50 -24.69 3.04 -10.40
CA GLN A 50 -23.82 4.13 -10.87
C GLN A 50 -22.43 4.06 -10.26
N LEU A 51 -22.33 3.91 -8.93
CA LEU A 51 -21.06 3.80 -8.22
C LEU A 51 -20.28 2.56 -8.67
N SER A 52 -20.96 1.43 -8.87
CA SER A 52 -20.35 0.20 -9.39
C SER A 52 -19.77 0.39 -10.79
N ALA A 53 -20.48 1.08 -11.68
CA ALA A 53 -19.98 1.42 -13.01
C ALA A 53 -18.76 2.35 -12.96
N GLN A 54 -18.75 3.32 -12.02
CA GLN A 54 -17.62 4.22 -11.82
C GLN A 54 -16.37 3.47 -11.29
N ILE A 55 -16.54 2.57 -10.32
CA ILE A 55 -15.46 1.74 -9.78
C ILE A 55 -14.84 0.89 -10.90
N ASN A 56 -15.66 0.26 -11.73
CA ASN A 56 -15.19 -0.56 -12.85
C ASN A 56 -14.39 0.26 -13.87
N ARG A 57 -14.86 1.47 -14.18
CA ARG A 57 -14.14 2.41 -15.08
C ARG A 57 -12.77 2.78 -14.52
N VAL A 58 -12.72 3.22 -13.26
CA VAL A 58 -11.46 3.63 -12.61
C VAL A 58 -10.49 2.45 -12.51
N THR A 59 -10.98 1.25 -12.20
CA THR A 59 -10.17 0.03 -12.15
C THR A 59 -9.51 -0.28 -13.50
N LEU A 60 -10.25 -0.12 -14.61
CA LEU A 60 -9.72 -0.33 -15.95
C LEU A 60 -8.66 0.71 -16.32
N GLU A 61 -8.90 1.98 -15.99
CA GLU A 61 -7.93 3.06 -16.20
C GLU A 61 -6.64 2.83 -15.41
N LEU A 62 -6.75 2.37 -14.16
CA LEU A 62 -5.60 2.10 -13.30
C LEU A 62 -4.74 0.97 -13.87
N ARG A 63 -5.35 -0.16 -14.26
CA ARG A 63 -4.62 -1.26 -14.94
C ARG A 63 -3.92 -0.81 -16.22
N THR A 64 -4.57 0.07 -16.98
CA THR A 64 -3.98 0.62 -18.22
C THR A 64 -2.75 1.47 -17.88
N ARG A 65 -2.83 2.32 -16.86
CA ARG A 65 -1.70 3.13 -16.40
C ARG A 65 -0.56 2.29 -15.82
N GLU A 66 -0.86 1.23 -15.07
CA GLU A 66 0.14 0.28 -14.58
C GLU A 66 0.92 -0.36 -15.73
N GLY A 67 0.23 -0.77 -16.80
CA GLY A 67 0.87 -1.28 -18.02
C GLY A 67 1.82 -0.28 -18.67
N LEU A 68 1.41 0.99 -18.76
CA LEU A 68 2.27 2.07 -19.28
C LEU A 68 3.50 2.32 -18.40
N CYS A 69 3.33 2.33 -17.07
CA CYS A 69 4.45 2.46 -16.14
C CYS A 69 5.45 1.30 -16.25
N ALA A 70 4.97 0.07 -16.42
CA ALA A 70 5.82 -1.09 -16.64
C ALA A 70 6.61 -0.96 -17.97
N ALA A 71 5.95 -0.52 -19.04
CA ALA A 71 6.59 -0.29 -20.34
C ALA A 71 7.68 0.79 -20.26
N HIS A 72 7.39 1.95 -19.64
CA HIS A 72 8.37 3.01 -19.43
C HIS A 72 9.54 2.55 -18.55
N THR A 73 9.29 1.72 -17.54
CA THR A 73 10.35 1.17 -16.69
C THR A 73 11.30 0.27 -17.50
N ALA A 74 10.74 -0.58 -18.37
CA ALA A 74 11.53 -1.43 -19.26
C ALA A 74 12.35 -0.60 -20.27
N GLU A 75 11.77 0.46 -20.83
CA GLU A 75 12.47 1.37 -21.74
C GLU A 75 13.62 2.11 -21.03
N MET A 76 13.38 2.62 -19.83
CA MET A 76 14.42 3.26 -19.00
C MET A 76 15.58 2.30 -18.67
N ALA A 77 15.30 1.01 -18.45
CA ALA A 77 16.34 0.00 -18.25
C ALA A 77 17.19 -0.19 -19.51
N LYS A 78 16.55 -0.30 -20.69
CA LYS A 78 17.26 -0.39 -21.99
C LYS A 78 18.13 0.83 -22.27
N LEU A 79 17.60 2.03 -22.00
CA LEU A 79 18.35 3.28 -22.19
C LEU A 79 19.57 3.35 -21.27
N LYS A 80 19.45 2.88 -20.01
CA LYS A 80 20.59 2.79 -19.09
C LYS A 80 21.66 1.83 -19.59
N GLU A 81 21.27 0.66 -20.08
CA GLU A 81 22.20 -0.32 -20.65
C GLU A 81 22.93 0.24 -21.88
N MET A 82 22.18 0.85 -22.80
CA MET A 82 22.74 1.50 -23.98
C MET A 82 23.74 2.61 -23.61
N ASN A 83 23.40 3.44 -22.62
CA ASN A 83 24.29 4.50 -22.15
C ASN A 83 25.57 3.94 -21.51
N GLN A 84 25.48 2.86 -20.72
CA GLN A 84 26.66 2.18 -20.19
C GLN A 84 27.56 1.62 -21.30
N SER A 85 26.97 1.01 -22.34
CA SER A 85 27.72 0.54 -23.51
C SER A 85 28.43 1.69 -24.24
N LEU A 86 27.77 2.83 -24.40
CA LEU A 86 28.35 4.00 -25.06
C LEU A 86 29.51 4.59 -24.27
N LEU A 87 29.38 4.70 -22.94
CA LEU A 87 30.47 5.12 -22.06
C LEU A 87 31.67 4.17 -22.12
N ALA A 88 31.43 2.85 -22.19
CA ALA A 88 32.49 1.87 -22.35
C ALA A 88 33.23 2.03 -23.70
N ALA A 89 32.49 2.24 -24.78
CA ALA A 89 33.05 2.50 -26.11
C ALA A 89 33.87 3.81 -26.13
N GLU A 90 33.37 4.88 -25.52
CA GLU A 90 34.10 6.15 -25.40
C GLU A 90 35.42 5.98 -24.64
N ALA A 91 35.42 5.21 -23.54
CA ALA A 91 36.63 4.92 -22.77
C ALA A 91 37.65 4.10 -23.58
N ALA A 92 37.19 3.14 -24.40
CA ALA A 92 38.05 2.35 -25.28
C ALA A 92 38.71 3.25 -26.36
N LEU A 93 37.92 4.10 -27.02
CA LEU A 93 38.44 5.04 -28.02
C LEU A 93 39.45 6.02 -27.43
N LYS A 94 39.20 6.53 -26.21
CA LYS A 94 40.15 7.40 -25.50
C LYS A 94 41.49 6.69 -25.24
N LYS A 95 41.48 5.40 -24.87
CA LYS A 95 42.71 4.61 -24.70
C LYS A 95 43.45 4.43 -26.02
N GLU A 96 42.74 4.13 -27.10
CA GLU A 96 43.32 3.96 -28.43
C GLU A 96 43.97 5.26 -28.92
N ILE A 97 43.33 6.42 -28.72
CA ILE A 97 43.90 7.73 -29.04
C ILE A 97 45.23 7.96 -28.29
N VAL A 98 45.30 7.61 -27.00
CA VAL A 98 46.54 7.74 -26.21
C VAL A 98 47.63 6.81 -26.76
N GLN A 99 47.29 5.55 -27.07
CA GLN A 99 48.23 4.59 -27.65
C GLN A 99 48.77 5.08 -29.01
N LEU A 100 47.90 5.56 -29.89
CA LEU A 100 48.27 6.11 -31.20
C LEU A 100 49.15 7.37 -31.06
N LYS A 101 48.88 8.24 -30.09
CA LYS A 101 49.73 9.40 -29.79
C LYS A 101 51.14 8.98 -29.34
N ASN A 102 51.23 7.99 -28.46
CA ASN A 102 52.52 7.46 -27.99
C ASN A 102 53.32 6.83 -29.14
N LEU A 103 52.67 6.01 -29.98
CA LEU A 103 53.29 5.41 -31.17
C LEU A 103 53.80 6.46 -32.16
N ARG A 104 53.05 7.55 -32.36
CA ARG A 104 53.53 8.69 -33.16
C ARG A 104 54.77 9.35 -32.56
N GLN A 105 54.83 9.54 -31.24
CA GLN A 105 55.99 10.13 -30.58
C GLN A 105 57.23 9.23 -30.69
N THR A 106 57.08 7.90 -30.54
CA THR A 106 58.20 6.96 -30.69
C THR A 106 58.70 6.86 -32.13
N ASN A 107 57.80 6.88 -33.13
CA ASN A 107 58.20 6.84 -34.54
C ASN A 107 58.78 8.17 -35.07
N ALA A 108 58.43 9.30 -34.46
CA ALA A 108 58.99 10.60 -34.84
C ALA A 108 60.45 10.81 -34.36
N ASN A 109 60.99 9.89 -33.54
CA ASN A 109 62.33 10.00 -32.94
C ASN A 109 63.17 8.72 -33.13
N PRO A 110 63.58 8.35 -34.35
CA PRO A 110 64.34 7.12 -34.58
C PRO A 110 65.82 7.19 -34.12
N HIS A 111 66.31 8.33 -33.60
CA HIS A 111 67.75 8.58 -33.46
C HIS A 111 68.33 8.62 -32.03
N ALA A 112 67.55 8.33 -30.99
CA ALA A 112 68.02 8.46 -29.61
C ALA A 112 67.72 7.22 -28.75
N SER A 113 68.33 6.06 -29.08
CA SER A 113 68.63 5.01 -28.09
C SER A 113 69.49 3.90 -28.70
N ALA A 114 70.78 4.21 -28.87
CA ALA A 114 71.85 3.21 -28.89
C ALA A 114 73.06 3.79 -28.15
N SER A 115 72.87 4.19 -26.89
CA SER A 115 73.97 4.49 -25.96
C SER A 115 73.40 4.65 -24.55
N GLY A 116 74.01 3.97 -23.58
CA GLY A 116 73.85 4.32 -22.18
C GLY A 116 73.53 3.18 -21.23
N ALA A 117 74.36 2.12 -21.23
CA ALA A 117 74.60 1.40 -19.99
C ALA A 117 75.39 2.32 -19.05
N SER A 118 74.89 2.57 -17.83
CA SER A 118 75.64 2.58 -16.55
C SER A 118 75.05 3.49 -15.47
N THR A 119 74.72 2.85 -14.35
CA THR A 119 75.07 3.17 -12.94
C THR A 119 74.50 4.38 -12.19
N SER A 120 74.35 4.12 -10.88
CA SER A 120 74.15 4.99 -9.70
C SER A 120 72.68 5.32 -9.36
N SER A 121 72.08 4.71 -8.33
CA SER A 121 72.30 4.79 -6.88
C SER A 121 71.52 5.93 -6.23
N GLY A 122 70.68 5.59 -5.25
CA GLY A 122 70.42 6.51 -4.13
C GLY A 122 68.96 6.72 -3.71
N ALA A 123 68.57 6.02 -2.65
CA ALA A 123 67.76 6.49 -1.52
C ALA A 123 66.24 6.71 -1.67
N SER A 124 65.52 5.69 -1.18
CA SER A 124 64.41 5.67 -0.21
C SER A 124 63.77 6.98 0.28
N VAL A 125 62.42 6.99 0.38
CA VAL A 125 61.67 7.23 1.64
C VAL A 125 60.21 6.76 1.51
N SER A 126 59.66 6.37 2.65
CA SER A 126 58.52 5.47 2.86
C SER A 126 57.20 6.18 3.22
N SER A 127 56.13 5.38 3.25
CA SER A 127 54.87 5.47 4.06
C SER A 127 53.61 5.89 3.29
N GLY A 128 52.48 5.20 3.40
CA GLY A 128 52.17 4.06 4.25
C GLY A 128 50.76 3.48 4.04
N ALA A 129 50.58 2.33 4.69
CA ALA A 129 49.35 1.66 5.16
C ALA A 129 48.34 1.16 4.10
N SER A 130 48.22 -0.15 3.87
CA SER A 130 47.41 -1.15 4.63
C SER A 130 45.89 -0.93 4.41
N VAL A 131 45.00 -1.90 4.20
CA VAL A 131 44.84 -3.27 4.72
C VAL A 131 43.81 -3.99 3.82
N ALA A 132 43.92 -5.33 3.70
CA ALA A 132 42.83 -6.34 3.66
C ALA A 132 41.69 -6.21 2.62
N SER A 133 40.91 -7.23 2.29
CA SER A 133 40.97 -8.69 2.36
C SER A 133 39.64 -9.10 1.70
N SER A 134 39.71 -10.01 0.74
CA SER A 134 38.76 -11.09 0.53
C SER A 134 37.24 -10.82 0.68
N ARG A 135 36.51 -10.72 -0.43
CA ARG A 135 35.64 -11.82 -0.93
C ARG A 135 34.79 -11.40 -2.15
N PRO A 136 34.60 -12.32 -3.12
CA PRO A 136 33.74 -12.12 -4.27
C PRO A 136 32.25 -12.37 -3.97
N SER A 137 31.44 -11.84 -4.87
CA SER A 137 29.98 -11.89 -4.96
C SER A 137 29.39 -13.31 -4.87
N THR A 138 28.24 -13.38 -4.20
CA THR A 138 27.24 -14.44 -4.26
C THR A 138 26.84 -14.78 -5.71
N PRO A 139 26.77 -16.07 -6.09
CA PRO A 139 26.09 -16.47 -7.31
C PRO A 139 24.61 -16.73 -7.08
N THR A 140 23.85 -16.33 -8.10
CA THR A 140 22.54 -16.79 -8.56
C THR A 140 22.24 -18.26 -8.29
N SER A 141 21.01 -18.59 -7.88
CA SER A 141 20.36 -19.85 -8.31
C SER A 141 18.83 -19.79 -8.17
N HIS A 142 18.21 -20.55 -9.08
CA HIS A 142 16.82 -20.61 -9.48
C HIS A 142 15.85 -21.28 -8.50
N GLY A 143 14.58 -20.88 -8.63
CA GLY A 143 13.47 -21.80 -8.93
C GLY A 143 12.81 -22.53 -7.75
N GLY A 144 11.48 -22.60 -7.78
CA GLY A 144 10.72 -23.61 -7.04
C GLY A 144 9.34 -23.18 -6.60
N ALA A 145 8.32 -23.68 -7.31
CA ALA A 145 6.91 -23.60 -6.93
C ALA A 145 6.54 -24.58 -5.79
N SER A 146 5.38 -24.30 -5.19
CA SER A 146 4.52 -25.19 -4.36
C SER A 146 4.98 -25.61 -2.97
N ALA A 147 4.22 -25.21 -1.94
CA ALA A 147 3.21 -26.07 -1.28
C ALA A 147 2.87 -25.58 0.15
N ARG A 148 1.57 -25.32 0.36
CA ARG A 148 0.72 -25.71 1.49
C ARG A 148 1.39 -26.12 2.83
N GLY A 149 0.98 -25.42 3.89
CA GLY A 149 0.68 -26.02 5.20
C GLY A 149 1.67 -25.72 6.34
N GLY A 150 1.18 -25.08 7.40
CA GLY A 150 1.90 -24.98 8.68
C GLY A 150 1.34 -23.94 9.64
N ASN A 151 0.14 -24.17 10.18
CA ASN A 151 -0.31 -23.52 11.42
C ASN A 151 0.67 -23.84 12.57
N PRO A 152 0.98 -22.88 13.46
CA PRO A 152 1.23 -23.19 14.86
C PRO A 152 -0.07 -23.07 15.69
N PRO A 153 -0.21 -23.84 16.78
CA PRO A 153 -1.42 -23.90 17.60
C PRO A 153 -1.39 -22.85 18.72
N GLY A 154 -2.51 -22.16 18.97
CA GLY A 154 -2.72 -21.45 20.24
C GLY A 154 -3.57 -20.19 20.16
N GLY A 155 -4.83 -20.29 20.61
CA GLY A 155 -5.69 -19.18 21.09
C GLY A 155 -6.18 -18.21 20.01
N GLY A 156 -7.37 -18.34 19.43
CA GLY A 156 -8.65 -18.50 20.12
C GLY A 156 -9.30 -17.13 20.39
N GLY A 157 -9.54 -16.37 19.32
CA GLY A 157 -10.18 -15.05 19.38
C GLY A 157 -10.29 -14.41 18.00
N ALA A 158 -10.77 -15.18 17.00
CA ALA A 158 -11.01 -14.61 15.67
C ALA A 158 -12.14 -13.57 15.78
N HIS A 159 -11.77 -12.29 15.73
CA HIS A 159 -12.73 -11.19 15.67
C HIS A 159 -13.60 -11.39 14.41
N PRO A 160 -14.94 -11.30 14.49
CA PRO A 160 -15.86 -11.66 13.39
C PRO A 160 -15.69 -10.88 12.07
N LEU A 161 -14.83 -9.86 12.05
CA LEU A 161 -14.66 -8.95 10.91
C LEU A 161 -13.33 -9.13 10.15
N ARG A 162 -12.48 -10.09 10.56
CA ARG A 162 -11.18 -10.36 9.94
C ARG A 162 -11.20 -10.50 8.39
N PRO A 163 -12.24 -11.03 7.73
CA PRO A 163 -12.29 -11.13 6.27
C PRO A 163 -12.54 -9.81 5.52
N LEU A 164 -12.89 -8.71 6.22
CA LEU A 164 -13.22 -7.41 5.62
C LEU A 164 -12.06 -6.40 5.65
N TYR A 165 -10.95 -6.73 6.33
CA TYR A 165 -9.81 -5.83 6.43
C TYR A 165 -8.78 -6.16 5.34
N ALA A 166 -8.50 -5.16 4.49
CA ALA A 166 -7.42 -5.21 3.53
C ALA A 166 -6.07 -5.43 4.24
N GLU A 167 -5.14 -6.12 3.57
CA GLU A 167 -3.87 -6.66 4.08
C GLU A 167 -2.88 -5.67 4.74
N GLY A 168 -3.25 -4.41 4.99
CA GLY A 168 -2.31 -3.34 5.35
C GLY A 168 -2.20 -2.93 6.82
N VAL A 169 -3.16 -3.27 7.69
CA VAL A 169 -3.16 -2.83 9.10
C VAL A 169 -3.46 -4.00 10.02
N GLY A 170 -2.52 -4.30 10.93
CA GLY A 170 -2.51 -5.50 11.75
C GLY A 170 -3.11 -5.33 13.14
N GLU A 171 -2.95 -6.37 13.96
CA GLU A 171 -3.51 -6.48 15.31
C GLU A 171 -2.99 -5.39 16.26
N ALA A 172 -1.75 -4.90 16.06
CA ALA A 172 -1.19 -3.86 16.91
C ALA A 172 -1.94 -2.53 16.74
N THR A 173 -2.31 -2.17 15.51
CA THR A 173 -3.05 -0.93 15.25
C THR A 173 -4.49 -1.01 15.72
N GLU A 174 -5.14 -2.17 15.58
CA GLU A 174 -6.48 -2.40 16.13
C GLU A 174 -6.50 -2.23 17.66
N ALA A 175 -5.48 -2.75 18.36
CA ALA A 175 -5.38 -2.58 19.81
C ALA A 175 -5.31 -1.11 20.25
N VAL A 176 -4.70 -0.24 19.44
CA VAL A 176 -4.64 1.21 19.71
C VAL A 176 -5.99 1.88 19.40
N ILE A 177 -6.66 1.48 18.33
CA ILE A 177 -7.99 1.99 17.96
C ILE A 177 -9.02 1.69 19.06
N VAL A 178 -9.07 0.44 19.52
CA VAL A 178 -9.97 0.01 20.60
C VAL A 178 -9.64 0.72 21.91
N ARG A 179 -8.34 0.81 22.27
CA ARG A 179 -7.90 1.46 23.52
C ARG A 179 -8.30 2.93 23.60
N HIS A 180 -8.24 3.65 22.48
CA HIS A 180 -8.52 5.09 22.43
C HIS A 180 -9.94 5.41 21.94
N GLY A 181 -10.79 4.39 21.75
CA GLY A 181 -12.19 4.56 21.32
C GLY A 181 -12.33 5.24 19.96
N LEU A 182 -11.37 5.01 19.06
CA LEU A 182 -11.34 5.68 17.76
C LEU A 182 -12.33 5.04 16.77
N PRO A 183 -12.91 5.81 15.84
CA PRO A 183 -13.78 5.26 14.81
C PRO A 183 -13.04 4.23 13.93
N HIS A 184 -13.71 3.16 13.54
CA HIS A 184 -13.11 2.08 12.74
C HIS A 184 -12.57 2.55 11.37
N LEU A 185 -13.03 3.69 10.85
CA LEU A 185 -12.52 4.36 9.64
C LEU A 185 -11.04 4.80 9.73
N VAL A 186 -10.45 4.73 10.93
CA VAL A 186 -9.02 5.00 11.15
C VAL A 186 -8.14 3.99 10.42
N HIS A 187 -8.60 2.74 10.23
CA HIS A 187 -7.87 1.71 9.47
C HIS A 187 -7.52 2.17 8.05
N ASN A 188 -8.51 2.65 7.31
CA ASN A 188 -8.32 3.11 5.93
C ASN A 188 -7.31 4.26 5.85
N ASN A 189 -7.33 5.16 6.84
CA ASN A 189 -6.39 6.27 6.92
C ASN A 189 -4.98 5.80 7.27
N CYS A 190 -4.84 4.83 8.18
CA CYS A 190 -3.56 4.23 8.54
C CYS A 190 -2.94 3.49 7.34
N GLU A 191 -3.73 2.70 6.62
CA GLU A 191 -3.30 1.98 5.42
C GLU A 191 -2.82 2.92 4.31
N GLU A 192 -3.62 3.95 3.99
CA GLU A 192 -3.24 4.95 2.98
C GLU A 192 -1.92 5.65 3.37
N LEU A 193 -1.71 5.92 4.67
CA LEU A 193 -0.48 6.54 5.14
C LEU A 193 0.75 5.66 5.02
N ILE A 194 0.59 4.35 5.25
CA ILE A 194 1.66 3.37 5.07
C ILE A 194 2.10 3.34 3.60
N GLN A 195 1.15 3.39 2.68
CA GLN A 195 1.42 3.30 1.24
C GLN A 195 1.95 4.61 0.62
N THR A 196 1.48 5.76 1.11
CA THR A 196 1.71 7.05 0.41
C THR A 196 2.76 7.96 1.04
N LYS A 197 3.14 7.74 2.31
CA LYS A 197 4.00 8.67 3.06
C LYS A 197 5.14 7.95 3.79
N ALA A 198 6.29 8.63 3.89
CA ALA A 198 7.40 8.16 4.71
C ALA A 198 7.04 8.17 6.21
N SER A 199 7.53 7.18 6.97
CA SER A 199 7.18 7.01 8.39
C SER A 199 7.55 8.18 9.32
N THR A 200 8.40 9.09 8.87
CA THR A 200 8.76 10.32 9.58
C THR A 200 7.61 11.33 9.62
N SER A 201 6.70 11.33 8.65
CA SER A 201 5.58 12.28 8.57
C SER A 201 4.27 11.76 9.15
N TRP A 202 4.16 10.47 9.45
CA TRP A 202 2.89 9.84 9.88
C TRP A 202 2.22 10.50 11.09
N VAL A 203 2.97 10.92 12.13
CA VAL A 203 2.36 11.55 13.32
C VAL A 203 1.63 12.85 12.96
N LYS A 204 2.27 13.71 12.16
CA LYS A 204 1.67 14.98 11.74
C LYS A 204 0.41 14.74 10.91
N GLU A 205 0.46 13.73 10.06
CA GLU A 205 -0.61 13.44 9.13
C GLU A 205 -1.79 12.72 9.79
N LEU A 206 -1.54 11.83 10.77
CA LEU A 206 -2.57 11.23 11.61
C LEU A 206 -3.29 12.29 12.45
N MET A 207 -2.55 13.23 13.06
CA MET A 207 -3.15 14.35 13.79
C MET A 207 -4.02 15.22 12.86
N ARG A 208 -3.57 15.47 11.62
CA ARG A 208 -4.29 16.29 10.64
C ARG A 208 -5.55 15.61 10.11
N ARG A 209 -5.48 14.31 9.81
CA ARG A 209 -6.57 13.56 9.14
C ARG A 209 -7.62 13.04 10.12
N LEU A 210 -7.21 12.65 11.31
CA LEU A 210 -8.07 12.00 12.30
C LEU A 210 -8.45 12.92 13.47
N SER A 211 -7.92 14.14 13.49
CA SER A 211 -8.13 15.11 14.59
C SER A 211 -7.78 14.53 15.98
N VAL A 212 -6.85 13.58 16.03
CA VAL A 212 -6.41 12.90 17.26
C VAL A 212 -5.30 13.67 17.97
N SER A 213 -5.17 13.44 19.28
CA SER A 213 -4.07 14.00 20.06
C SER A 213 -2.71 13.49 19.57
N ARG A 214 -1.65 14.25 19.86
CA ARG A 214 -0.27 13.87 19.50
C ARG A 214 0.15 12.53 20.10
N GLU A 215 -0.37 12.20 21.28
CA GLU A 215 -0.07 10.96 22.00
C GLU A 215 -0.68 9.76 21.29
N VAL A 216 -1.97 9.85 20.94
CA VAL A 216 -2.68 8.83 20.16
C VAL A 216 -2.02 8.63 18.79
N ALA A 217 -1.61 9.71 18.12
CA ALA A 217 -0.90 9.63 16.83
C ALA A 217 0.48 8.96 16.94
N LYS A 218 1.19 9.10 18.07
CA LYS A 218 2.46 8.40 18.31
C LYS A 218 2.24 6.90 18.54
N ASP A 219 1.21 6.55 19.30
CA ASP A 219 0.82 5.17 19.57
C ASP A 219 0.41 4.46 18.27
N LEU A 220 -0.44 5.10 17.45
CA LEU A 220 -0.82 4.60 16.13
C LEU A 220 0.39 4.40 15.24
N LYS A 221 1.30 5.38 15.15
CA LYS A 221 2.55 5.21 14.38
C LYS A 221 3.39 4.03 14.86
N LYS A 222 3.49 3.80 16.17
CA LYS A 222 4.27 2.68 16.72
C LYS A 222 3.64 1.34 16.33
N ALA A 223 2.32 1.25 16.46
CA ALA A 223 1.54 0.08 16.07
C ALA A 223 1.62 -0.21 14.56
N MET A 224 1.41 0.80 13.72
CA MET A 224 1.55 0.69 12.27
C MET A 224 2.94 0.21 11.85
N LYS A 225 4.00 0.65 12.55
CA LYS A 225 5.36 0.15 12.29
C LYS A 225 5.54 -1.32 12.65
N LEU A 226 4.93 -1.76 13.76
CA LEU A 226 4.96 -3.17 14.18
C LEU A 226 4.22 -4.05 13.19
N ASP A 227 3.09 -3.57 12.68
CA ASP A 227 2.30 -4.31 11.69
C ASP A 227 3.02 -4.39 10.33
N VAL A 228 3.70 -3.32 9.89
CA VAL A 228 4.41 -3.28 8.60
C VAL A 228 5.76 -4.01 8.62
N LEU A 229 6.52 -3.93 9.72
CA LEU A 229 7.86 -4.50 9.82
C LEU A 229 7.88 -5.88 10.47
N GLY A 230 6.72 -6.37 10.93
CA GLY A 230 6.62 -7.54 11.80
C GLY A 230 7.24 -7.30 13.19
N PRO A 231 7.09 -8.27 14.12
CA PRO A 231 7.86 -8.24 15.35
C PRO A 231 9.35 -8.33 14.98
N GLY A 232 10.06 -7.19 15.09
CA GLY A 232 11.51 -7.18 14.92
C GLY A 232 12.17 -8.20 15.86
N PRO A 233 13.38 -8.68 15.55
CA PRO A 233 14.07 -9.75 16.29
C PRO A 233 14.47 -9.41 17.74
N HIS A 234 13.93 -8.34 18.32
CA HIS A 234 14.13 -7.93 19.70
C HIS A 234 12.78 -7.48 20.29
N ALA A 235 11.92 -8.44 20.59
CA ALA A 235 10.85 -8.32 21.58
C ALA A 235 11.28 -9.08 22.83
#